data_AF-A0A845U1L9-F1
#
_entry.id   AF-A0A845U1L9-F1
#
_cell.length_a   1.000
_cell.length_b   1.000
_cell.length_c   1.000
_cell.angle_alpha   90.00
_cell.angle_beta   90.00
_cell.angle_gamma   90.00
#
_symmetry.space_group_name_H-M   'P 1'
#
loop_
_entity.id
_entity.type
_entity.pdbx_description
1 polymer ?
#
loop_
_entity_poly.entity_id
_entity_poly.type
_entity_poly.pdbx_seq_one_letter_code
_entity_poly.pdbx_strand_id
1 'polypeptide(L)'
;MPLPEFFETGRRTIDAALERLLPPAGAPPSEIHQAMRYSVFAGGKRVRPLLCLEAARIFAADFSAVLPAVSAVACAVEFIHTYSLIHDDLPALDNDDLRRG
;
A
#
# COMPACT_ATOMS: atom_id res chain seq x y z
N MET A 1 -14.88 4.30 15.66
CA MET A 1 -15.85 3.59 14.80
C MET A 1 -15.10 2.45 14.13
N PRO A 2 -15.49 1.18 14.35
CA PRO A 2 -14.89 0.06 13.62
C PRO A 2 -15.15 0.23 12.12
N LEU A 3 -14.14 -0.05 11.30
CA LEU A 3 -14.30 -0.01 9.85
C LEU A 3 -15.18 -1.20 9.42
N PRO A 4 -15.98 -1.05 8.35
CA PRO A 4 -16.80 -2.15 7.83
C PRO A 4 -15.96 -3.38 7.47
N GLU A 5 -16.55 -4.57 7.56
CA GLU A 5 -15.85 -5.84 7.31
C GLU A 5 -15.19 -5.94 5.92
N PHE A 6 -15.83 -5.40 4.89
CA PHE A 6 -15.27 -5.38 3.53
C PHE A 6 -13.95 -4.59 3.47
N PHE A 7 -13.84 -3.54 4.30
CA PHE A 7 -12.66 -2.68 4.37
C PHE A 7 -11.48 -3.43 4.96
N GLU A 8 -11.69 -4.12 6.09
CA GLU A 8 -10.62 -4.92 6.72
C GLU A 8 -10.20 -6.10 5.84
N THR A 9 -11.15 -6.73 5.16
CA THR A 9 -10.85 -7.81 4.21
C THR A 9 -9.98 -7.31 3.06
N GLY A 10 -10.39 -6.22 2.40
CA GLY A 10 -9.61 -5.63 1.32
C GLY A 10 -8.25 -5.13 1.79
N ARG A 11 -8.16 -4.55 2.99
CA ARG A 11 -6.89 -4.11 3.58
C ARG A 11 -5.92 -5.29 3.76
N ARG A 12 -6.40 -6.41 4.32
CA ARG A 12 -5.58 -7.64 4.47
C ARG A 12 -5.12 -8.19 3.12
N THR A 13 -6.00 -8.20 2.11
CA THR A 13 -5.64 -8.61 0.75
C THR A 13 -4.52 -7.73 0.18
N ILE A 14 -4.61 -6.42 0.35
CA ILE A 14 -3.59 -5.48 -0.12
C ILE A 14 -2.30 -5.59 0.67
N ASP A 15 -2.35 -5.68 2.00
CA ASP A 15 -1.15 -5.82 2.82
C ASP A 15 -0.39 -7.11 2.46
N ALA A 16 -1.09 -8.22 2.21
CA ALA A 16 -0.48 -9.46 1.73
C ALA A 16 0.13 -9.33 0.32
N ALA A 17 -0.50 -8.56 -0.57
CA ALA A 17 0.03 -8.30 -1.91
C ALA A 17 1.27 -7.38 -1.86
N LEU A 18 1.26 -6.33 -1.04
CA LEU A 18 2.41 -5.45 -0.79
C LEU A 18 3.58 -6.24 -0.22
N GLU A 19 3.31 -7.12 0.74
CA GLU A 19 4.32 -7.98 1.38
C GLU A 19 5.08 -8.84 0.36
N ARG A 20 4.35 -9.40 -0.60
CA ARG A 20 4.89 -10.23 -1.68
C ARG A 20 5.63 -9.43 -2.74
N LEU A 21 5.22 -8.19 -3.01
CA LEU A 21 5.79 -7.36 -4.07
C LEU A 21 7.04 -6.58 -3.62
N LEU A 22 7.18 -6.31 -2.32
CA LEU A 22 8.36 -5.67 -1.78
C LEU A 22 9.52 -6.66 -1.66
N PRO A 23 10.76 -6.21 -1.95
CA PRO A 23 11.94 -7.04 -1.72
C PRO A 23 12.05 -7.42 -0.24
N PRO A 24 12.61 -8.59 0.10
CA PRO A 24 12.85 -8.97 1.48
C PRO A 24 13.78 -7.96 2.18
N ALA A 25 13.48 -7.61 3.43
CA ALA A 25 14.27 -6.66 4.22
C ALA A 25 15.75 -7.07 4.39
N GLY A 26 16.05 -8.37 4.38
CA GLY A 26 17.41 -8.90 4.50
C GLY A 26 18.13 -9.10 3.16
N ALA A 27 17.47 -8.89 2.02
CA ALA A 27 18.10 -9.04 0.72
C ALA A 27 18.95 -7.79 0.39
N PRO A 28 20.16 -7.94 -0.16
CA PRO A 28 20.99 -6.80 -0.55
C PRO A 28 20.37 -6.02 -1.74
N PRO A 29 20.40 -4.68 -1.76
CA PRO A 29 20.84 -3.78 -0.68
C PRO A 29 19.80 -3.68 0.46
N SER A 30 20.17 -4.12 1.66
CA SER A 30 19.20 -4.31 2.77
C SER A 30 18.67 -3.01 3.36
N GLU A 31 19.48 -1.95 3.41
CA GLU A 31 19.08 -0.66 4.01
C GLU A 31 17.89 -0.02 3.29
N ILE A 32 17.97 0.08 1.96
CA ILE A 32 16.87 0.67 1.17
C ILE A 32 15.62 -0.22 1.21
N HIS A 33 15.77 -1.55 1.22
CA HIS A 33 14.62 -2.46 1.35
C HIS A 33 13.94 -2.33 2.72
N GLN A 34 14.71 -2.17 3.79
CA GLN A 34 14.18 -1.89 5.13
C GLN A 34 13.43 -0.55 5.14
N ALA A 35 14.00 0.51 4.57
CA ALA A 35 13.35 1.81 4.48
C ALA A 35 12.04 1.75 3.68
N MET A 36 12.03 1.10 2.51
CA MET A 36 10.83 0.91 1.70
C MET A 36 9.73 0.21 2.48
N ARG A 37 10.06 -0.89 3.16
CA ARG A 37 9.10 -1.67 3.94
C ARG A 37 8.61 -0.89 5.15
N TYR A 38 9.49 -0.19 5.85
CA TYR A 38 9.13 0.69 6.95
C TYR A 38 8.07 1.71 6.51
N SER A 39 8.32 2.45 5.43
CA SER A 39 7.40 3.48 4.95
C SER A 39 6.08 2.91 4.43
N VAL A 40 6.10 1.78 3.70
CA VAL A 40 4.88 1.15 3.19
C VAL A 40 4.03 0.57 4.33
N PHE A 41 4.64 0.03 5.39
CA PHE A 41 3.96 -0.63 6.50
C PHE A 41 3.86 0.22 7.78
N ALA A 42 4.15 1.51 7.73
CA ALA A 42 3.92 2.50 8.81
C ALA A 42 2.42 2.80 9.06
N GLY A 43 1.57 1.76 8.98
CA GLY A 43 0.12 1.83 9.11
C GLY A 43 -0.58 2.46 7.91
N GLY A 44 -1.77 2.99 8.14
CA GLY A 44 -2.57 3.68 7.13
C GLY A 44 -3.86 2.94 6.76
N LYS A 45 -4.79 3.67 6.18
CA LYS A 45 -6.14 3.17 5.87
C LYS A 45 -6.23 2.41 4.54
N ARG A 46 -5.18 2.40 3.70
CA ARG A 46 -5.19 1.79 2.35
C ARG A 46 -6.37 2.23 1.48
N VAL A 47 -6.80 3.49 1.62
CA VAL A 47 -7.98 4.01 0.90
C VAL A 47 -7.81 3.88 -0.62
N ARG A 48 -6.64 4.24 -1.15
CA ARG A 48 -6.40 4.23 -2.61
C ARG A 48 -6.43 2.81 -3.19
N PRO A 49 -5.71 1.82 -2.60
CA PRO A 49 -5.84 0.42 -3.00
C PRO A 49 -7.27 -0.12 -2.94
N LEU A 50 -8.00 0.20 -1.87
CA LEU A 50 -9.37 -0.26 -1.70
C LEU A 50 -10.29 0.30 -2.77
N LEU A 51 -10.12 1.55 -3.18
CA LEU A 51 -10.85 2.12 -4.32
C LEU A 51 -10.57 1.37 -5.63
N CYS A 52 -9.32 0.95 -5.87
CA CYS A 52 -9.00 0.11 -7.03
C CYS A 52 -9.72 -1.24 -6.98
N LEU A 53 -9.71 -1.91 -5.81
CA LEU A 53 -10.38 -3.19 -5.62
C LEU A 53 -11.89 -3.07 -5.83
N GLU A 54 -12.53 -2.07 -5.23
CA GLU A 54 -13.97 -1.90 -5.33
C GLU A 54 -14.41 -1.44 -6.73
N ALA A 55 -13.60 -0.65 -7.43
CA ALA A 55 -13.85 -0.36 -8.85
C ALA A 55 -13.83 -1.65 -9.68
N ALA A 56 -12.85 -2.52 -9.51
CA ALA A 56 -12.83 -3.80 -10.21
C ALA A 56 -14.01 -4.71 -9.81
N ARG A 57 -14.43 -4.70 -8.54
CA ARG A 57 -15.60 -5.47 -8.07
C ARG A 57 -16.89 -5.04 -8.77
N ILE A 58 -17.05 -3.75 -9.06
CA ILE A 58 -18.23 -3.20 -9.75
C ILE A 58 -18.25 -3.59 -11.23
N PHE A 59 -17.10 -3.57 -11.92
CA PHE A 59 -17.04 -3.69 -13.37
C PHE A 59 -16.63 -5.07 -13.89
N ALA A 60 -16.00 -5.92 -13.07
CA ALA A 60 -15.57 -7.25 -13.50
C ALA A 60 -16.73 -8.24 -13.46
N ALA A 61 -16.86 -9.03 -14.53
CA ALA A 61 -17.82 -10.14 -14.57
C ALA A 61 -17.48 -11.23 -13.54
N ASP A 62 -16.18 -11.49 -13.32
CA ASP A 62 -15.67 -12.34 -12.25
C ASP A 62 -14.53 -11.62 -11.52
N PHE A 63 -14.83 -11.14 -10.31
CA PHE A 63 -13.85 -10.45 -9.48
C PHE A 63 -12.66 -11.35 -9.10
N SER A 64 -12.88 -12.64 -8.91
CA SER A 64 -11.82 -13.58 -8.48
C SER A 64 -10.78 -13.75 -9.58
N ALA A 65 -11.22 -13.80 -10.84
CA ALA A 65 -10.33 -13.89 -12.00
C ALA A 65 -9.43 -12.66 -12.16
N VAL A 66 -9.94 -11.46 -11.86
CA VAL A 66 -9.18 -10.21 -12.00
C VAL A 66 -8.40 -9.81 -10.75
N LEU A 67 -8.70 -10.43 -9.60
CA LEU A 67 -8.14 -10.06 -8.29
C LEU A 67 -6.60 -9.95 -8.29
N PRO A 68 -5.82 -10.87 -8.88
CA PRO A 68 -4.36 -10.75 -8.90
C PRO A 68 -3.88 -9.50 -9.65
N ALA A 69 -4.49 -9.20 -10.80
CA ALA A 69 -4.13 -8.07 -11.64
C ALA A 69 -4.50 -6.73 -10.97
N VAL A 70 -5.73 -6.61 -10.46
CA VAL A 70 -6.14 -5.40 -9.75
C VAL A 70 -5.36 -5.19 -8.46
N SER A 71 -4.98 -6.25 -7.75
CA SER A 71 -4.13 -6.14 -6.56
C SER A 71 -2.76 -5.57 -6.90
N ALA A 72 -2.17 -5.97 -8.03
CA ALA A 72 -0.90 -5.39 -8.48
C ALA A 72 -1.03 -3.89 -8.82
N VAL A 73 -2.11 -3.50 -9.50
CA VAL A 73 -2.41 -2.07 -9.77
C VAL A 73 -2.64 -1.29 -8.48
N ALA A 74 -3.41 -1.84 -7.55
CA ALA A 74 -3.69 -1.25 -6.25
C ALA A 74 -2.40 -1.05 -5.43
N CYS A 75 -1.49 -2.03 -5.42
CA CYS A 75 -0.17 -1.91 -4.81
C CYS A 75 0.69 -0.84 -5.50
N ALA A 76 0.68 -0.77 -6.83
CA ALA A 76 1.41 0.27 -7.56
C ALA A 76 0.95 1.68 -7.17
N VAL A 77 -0.36 1.90 -7.04
CA VAL A 77 -0.91 3.18 -6.58
C VAL A 77 -0.48 3.50 -5.15
N GLU A 78 -0.47 2.50 -4.25
CA GLU A 78 0.03 2.71 -2.89
C GLU A 78 1.53 2.99 -2.86
N PHE A 79 2.34 2.34 -3.69
CA PHE A 79 3.78 2.64 -3.78
C PHE A 79 4.03 4.07 -4.22
N ILE A 80 3.30 4.57 -5.23
CA ILE A 80 3.38 5.98 -5.64
C ILE A 80 2.95 6.91 -4.50
N HIS A 81 1.87 6.57 -3.78
CA HIS A 81 1.43 7.34 -2.63
C HIS A 81 2.48 7.38 -1.51
N THR A 82 3.06 6.22 -1.15
CA THR A 82 4.08 6.15 -0.11
C THR A 82 5.35 6.89 -0.52
N TYR A 83 5.76 6.76 -1.79
CA TYR A 83 6.89 7.52 -2.35
C TYR A 83 6.67 9.04 -2.19
N SER A 84 5.48 9.54 -2.54
CA SER A 84 5.21 10.98 -2.44
C SER A 84 5.36 11.46 -1.00
N LEU A 85 4.81 10.72 -0.03
CA LEU A 85 4.93 11.07 1.39
C LEU A 85 6.37 11.08 1.88
N ILE A 86 7.19 10.09 1.50
CA ILE A 86 8.60 10.04 1.88
C ILE A 86 9.32 11.31 1.42
N HIS A 87 9.03 11.75 0.19
CA HIS A 87 9.64 12.95 -0.36
C HIS A 87 9.10 14.21 0.32
N ASP A 88 7.78 14.31 0.49
CA ASP A 88 7.12 15.42 1.17
C ASP A 88 7.69 15.62 2.59
N ASP A 89 8.01 14.54 3.31
CA ASP A 89 8.58 14.57 4.66
C ASP A 89 10.02 15.13 4.73
N LEU A 90 10.74 15.26 3.61
CA LEU A 90 12.14 15.70 3.63
C LEU A 90 12.30 17.14 4.11
N PRO A 91 13.46 17.52 4.70
CA PRO A 91 13.73 18.88 5.17
C PRO A 91 13.59 19.99 4.13
N ALA A 92 13.70 19.63 2.86
CA ALA A 92 13.57 20.57 1.74
C ALA A 92 12.11 20.80 1.31
N LEU A 93 11.18 19.97 1.77
CA LEU A 93 9.75 20.08 1.51
C LEU A 93 9.03 20.44 2.82
N ASP A 94 8.32 19.51 3.45
CA ASP A 94 7.52 19.82 4.64
C ASP A 94 8.36 19.83 5.93
N ASN A 95 9.54 19.21 5.92
CA ASN A 95 10.42 19.07 7.08
C ASN A 95 9.67 18.48 8.30
N ASP A 96 8.94 17.40 8.05
CA ASP A 96 8.12 16.70 9.03
C ASP A 96 8.95 15.62 9.74
N ASP A 97 9.18 15.78 11.05
CA ASP A 97 9.91 14.79 11.86
C ASP A 97 9.09 13.52 12.16
N LEU A 98 7.75 13.61 12.13
CA LEU A 98 6.85 12.54 12.55
C LEU A 98 5.73 12.30 11.54
N ARG A 99 5.46 11.03 11.24
CA ARG A 99 4.35 10.61 10.37
C ARG A 99 3.53 9.52 11.08
N ARG A 100 2.34 9.91 11.55
CA ARG A 100 1.36 9.05 12.26
C ARG A 100 1.77 8.62 13.69
N GLY A 101 2.50 9.48 14.39
CA GLY A 101 2.90 9.28 15.79
C GLY A 101 4.31 8.76 15.87
#